data_AF-A0A7V9N781-F1
#
_entry.id   AF-A0A7V9N781-F1
#
_cell.length_a   1.000
_cell.length_b   1.000
_cell.length_c   1.000
_cell.angle_alpha   90.00
_cell.angle_beta   90.00
_cell.angle_gamma   90.00
#
_symmetry.space_group_name_H-M   'P 1'
#
loop_
_entity.id
_entity.type
_entity.pdbx_description
1 polymer ?
#
loop_
_entity_poly.entity_id
_entity_poly.type
_entity_poly.pdbx_seq_one_letter_code
_entity_poly.pdbx_strand_id
1 'polypeptide(L)'
;MDRDRLLRHHVMDLLRGGNAHMSFAEAVASFPEAHINTRPPNVAYTFWHLIEHLRLTQADILDYMTNAGYEAREWPRAYWPAQDARAAQHDWDTSLASFGRDLEAIVAIVADTDTDLFGTVPSNDEHTFLREVLIVADHNAYHIGELGILRQVEGAWGPRHTG
;
A
#
# COMPACT_ATOMS: atom_id res chain seq x y z
N MET A 1 8.21 -7.22 29.63
CA MET A 1 8.47 -6.09 28.73
C MET A 1 9.47 -6.46 27.64
N ASP A 2 9.28 -7.57 26.92
CA ASP A 2 10.20 -7.92 25.82
C ASP A 2 9.45 -8.40 24.56
N ARG A 3 8.44 -9.27 24.72
CA ARG A 3 7.65 -9.79 23.59
C ARG A 3 6.85 -8.75 22.80
N ASP A 4 6.16 -7.84 23.47
CA ASP A 4 5.33 -6.82 22.78
C ASP A 4 6.18 -5.87 21.94
N ARG A 5 7.27 -5.35 22.52
CA ARG A 5 8.24 -4.52 21.80
C ARG A 5 8.84 -5.23 20.59
N LEU A 6 9.20 -6.52 20.73
CA LEU A 6 9.71 -7.33 19.62
C LEU A 6 8.65 -7.53 18.53
N LEU A 7 7.40 -7.82 18.91
CA LEU A 7 6.29 -7.94 17.96
C LEU A 7 6.11 -6.64 17.17
N ARG A 8 6.01 -5.49 17.85
CA ARG A 8 5.88 -4.18 17.21
C ARG A 8 7.01 -3.90 16.24
N HIS A 9 8.25 -4.20 16.62
CA HIS A 9 9.41 -4.06 15.74
C HIS A 9 9.24 -4.90 14.45
N HIS A 10 8.93 -6.19 14.58
CA HIS A 10 8.72 -7.07 13.43
C HIS A 10 7.55 -6.63 12.54
N VAL A 11 6.47 -6.13 13.14
CA VAL A 11 5.31 -5.64 12.38
C VAL A 11 5.65 -4.34 11.63
N MET A 12 6.40 -3.42 12.24
CA MET A 12 6.87 -2.22 11.54
C MET A 12 7.83 -2.56 10.39
N ASP A 13 8.73 -3.52 10.59
CA ASP A 13 9.63 -3.99 9.52
C ASP A 13 8.84 -4.67 8.39
N LEU A 14 7.81 -5.44 8.73
CA LEU A 14 6.93 -6.08 7.76
C LEU A 14 6.17 -5.04 6.92
N LEU A 15 5.60 -4.00 7.56
CA LEU A 15 4.91 -2.90 6.88
C LEU A 15 5.83 -2.14 5.90
N ARG A 16 7.08 -1.92 6.28
CA ARG A 16 8.06 -1.22 5.43
C ARG A 16 8.60 -2.09 4.29
N GLY A 17 8.50 -3.41 4.42
CA GLY A 17 9.03 -4.37 3.44
C GLY A 17 10.56 -4.36 3.39
N GLY A 18 11.14 -4.76 2.26
CA GLY A 18 12.60 -4.76 2.05
C GLY A 18 13.35 -5.94 2.65
N ASN A 19 12.69 -6.81 3.42
CA ASN A 19 13.32 -7.97 4.06
C ASN A 19 13.52 -9.15 3.09
N ALA A 20 12.50 -9.51 2.32
CA ALA A 20 12.51 -10.67 1.41
C ALA A 20 11.96 -10.35 0.00
N HIS A 21 11.53 -9.11 -0.22
CA HIS A 21 11.10 -8.55 -1.49
C HIS A 21 11.37 -7.04 -1.48
N MET A 22 11.32 -6.40 -2.64
CA MET A 22 11.47 -4.94 -2.73
C MET A 22 10.43 -4.22 -1.86
N SER A 23 10.85 -3.10 -1.28
CA SER A 23 9.96 -2.12 -0.68
C SER A 23 9.15 -1.39 -1.76
N PHE A 24 8.06 -0.71 -1.37
CA PHE A 24 7.31 0.14 -2.28
C PHE A 24 8.18 1.23 -2.91
N ALA A 25 9.04 1.85 -2.10
CA ALA A 25 9.95 2.91 -2.54
C ALA A 25 10.91 2.44 -3.64
N GLU A 26 11.47 1.24 -3.52
CA GLU A 26 12.29 0.63 -4.57
C GLU A 26 11.46 0.29 -5.81
N ALA A 27 10.24 -0.24 -5.62
CA ALA A 27 9.34 -0.63 -6.70
C ALA A 27 8.87 0.54 -7.58
N VAL A 28 8.81 1.76 -7.04
CA VAL A 28 8.46 2.99 -7.78
C VAL A 28 9.67 3.85 -8.14
N ALA A 29 10.87 3.48 -7.70
CA ALA A 29 12.08 4.26 -7.95
C ALA A 29 12.36 4.39 -9.45
N SER A 30 12.69 5.62 -9.87
CA SER A 30 13.00 5.97 -11.26
C SER A 30 11.96 5.46 -12.26
N PHE A 31 10.67 5.51 -11.88
CA PHE A 31 9.59 5.11 -12.78
C PHE A 31 9.48 6.09 -13.95
N PRO A 32 9.49 5.63 -15.21
CA PRO A 32 9.44 6.52 -16.36
C PRO A 32 8.05 7.13 -16.57
N GLU A 33 7.96 8.46 -16.66
CA GLU A 33 6.71 9.22 -16.86
C GLU A 33 5.86 8.67 -18.03
N ALA A 34 6.52 8.30 -19.13
CA ALA A 34 5.87 7.76 -20.31
C ALA A 34 5.06 6.47 -20.06
N HIS A 35 5.36 5.72 -18.98
CA HIS A 35 4.67 4.49 -18.63
C HIS A 35 3.54 4.68 -17.60
N ILE A 36 3.34 5.86 -17.01
CA ILE A 36 2.33 6.08 -15.96
C ILE A 36 0.94 5.56 -16.39
N ASN A 37 0.57 5.84 -17.64
CA ASN A 37 -0.72 5.46 -18.22
C ASN A 37 -0.64 4.24 -19.15
N THR A 38 0.48 3.53 -19.18
CA THR A 38 0.61 2.32 -19.99
C THR A 38 -0.22 1.20 -19.36
N ARG A 39 -0.94 0.46 -20.20
CA ARG A 39 -1.60 -0.79 -19.83
C ARG A 39 -0.71 -1.95 -20.27
N PRO A 40 -0.13 -2.71 -19.33
CA PRO A 40 0.61 -3.90 -19.70
C PRO A 40 -0.26 -4.91 -20.48
N PRO A 41 0.34 -5.79 -21.30
CA PRO A 41 -0.39 -6.77 -22.07
C PRO A 41 -1.30 -7.63 -21.18
N ASN A 42 -2.56 -7.79 -21.60
CA ASN A 42 -3.59 -8.56 -20.89
C ASN A 42 -3.99 -8.02 -19.51
N VAL A 43 -3.57 -6.79 -19.15
CA VAL A 43 -3.92 -6.13 -17.90
C VAL A 43 -4.96 -5.04 -18.16
N ALA A 44 -6.04 -5.03 -17.36
CA ALA A 44 -7.16 -4.12 -17.56
C ALA A 44 -6.91 -2.70 -17.01
N TYR A 45 -5.82 -2.50 -16.27
CA TYR A 45 -5.49 -1.25 -15.57
C TYR A 45 -4.10 -0.72 -15.99
N THR A 46 -3.81 0.54 -15.69
CA THR A 46 -2.51 1.17 -15.93
C THR A 46 -1.61 1.05 -14.69
N PHE A 47 -0.32 1.38 -14.81
CA PHE A 47 0.55 1.48 -13.63
C PHE A 47 0.00 2.46 -12.58
N TRP A 48 -0.48 3.63 -13.01
CA TRP A 48 -1.09 4.58 -12.07
C TRP A 48 -2.35 4.02 -11.40
N HIS A 49 -3.19 3.27 -12.11
CA HIS A 49 -4.34 2.61 -11.50
C HIS A 49 -3.93 1.62 -10.39
N LEU A 50 -2.84 0.88 -10.57
CA LEU A 50 -2.33 -0.04 -9.55
C LEU A 50 -1.78 0.71 -8.33
N ILE A 51 -1.08 1.83 -8.54
CA ILE A 51 -0.64 2.70 -7.44
C ILE A 51 -1.82 3.29 -6.67
N GLU A 52 -2.86 3.74 -7.37
CA GLU A 52 -4.08 4.22 -6.75
C GLU A 52 -4.81 3.10 -6.01
N HIS A 53 -4.77 1.86 -6.49
CA HIS A 53 -5.35 0.72 -5.79
C HIS A 53 -4.68 0.50 -4.43
N LEU A 54 -3.35 0.47 -4.40
CA LEU A 54 -2.55 0.41 -3.17
C LEU A 54 -2.91 1.57 -2.22
N ARG A 55 -2.89 2.81 -2.74
CA ARG A 55 -3.16 4.02 -1.95
C ARG A 55 -4.58 4.03 -1.37
N LEU A 56 -5.60 3.78 -2.18
CA LEU A 56 -6.99 3.83 -1.76
C LEU A 56 -7.31 2.72 -0.76
N THR A 57 -6.79 1.50 -0.98
CA THR A 57 -6.98 0.37 -0.07
C THR A 57 -6.33 0.64 1.28
N GLN A 58 -5.08 1.12 1.30
CA GLN A 58 -4.39 1.45 2.54
C GLN A 58 -5.07 2.61 3.28
N ALA A 59 -5.48 3.67 2.58
CA ALA A 59 -6.17 4.81 3.19
C ALA A 59 -7.51 4.41 3.82
N ASP A 60 -8.25 3.52 3.17
CA ASP A 60 -9.53 3.02 3.69
C ASP A 60 -9.34 2.11 4.91
N ILE A 61 -8.30 1.26 4.92
CA ILE A 61 -7.98 0.45 6.10
C ILE A 61 -7.52 1.36 7.26
N LEU A 62 -6.75 2.41 6.99
CA LEU A 62 -6.40 3.39 8.01
C LEU A 62 -7.63 4.10 8.59
N ASP A 63 -8.59 4.50 7.75
CA ASP A 63 -9.88 5.05 8.19
C ASP A 63 -10.65 4.01 9.02
N TYR A 64 -10.74 2.76 8.56
CA TYR A 64 -11.37 1.65 9.28
C TYR A 64 -10.78 1.45 10.69
N MET A 65 -9.46 1.51 10.80
CA MET A 65 -8.73 1.34 12.07
C MET A 65 -8.93 2.49 13.05
N THR A 66 -9.27 3.70 12.58
CA THR A 66 -9.20 4.92 13.41
C THR A 66 -10.54 5.65 13.58
N ASN A 67 -11.51 5.37 12.71
CA ASN A 67 -12.80 6.05 12.68
C ASN A 67 -13.92 5.17 13.23
N ALA A 68 -14.48 5.53 14.38
CA ALA A 68 -15.60 4.81 14.99
C ALA A 68 -16.89 4.87 14.14
N GLY A 69 -17.01 5.85 13.25
CA GLY A 69 -18.12 5.99 12.30
C GLY A 69 -17.78 5.48 10.90
N TYR A 70 -16.80 4.58 10.75
CA TYR A 70 -16.42 4.04 9.46
C TYR A 70 -17.60 3.41 8.72
N GLU A 71 -17.70 3.72 7.43
CA GLU A 71 -18.65 3.11 6.51
C GLU A 71 -17.89 2.43 5.37
N ALA A 72 -18.16 1.14 5.18
CA ALA A 72 -17.49 0.35 4.14
C ALA A 72 -17.84 0.87 2.73
N ARG A 73 -16.81 1.00 1.90
CA ARG A 73 -16.97 1.34 0.48
C ARG A 73 -17.27 0.10 -0.34
N GLU A 74 -17.78 0.29 -1.54
CA GLU A 74 -18.07 -0.82 -2.47
C GLU A 74 -16.76 -1.51 -2.91
N TRP A 75 -16.47 -2.70 -2.36
CA TRP A 75 -15.32 -3.50 -2.75
C TRP A 75 -15.59 -4.35 -4.01
N PRO A 76 -14.65 -4.46 -4.97
CA PRO A 76 -13.39 -3.70 -5.08
C PRO A 76 -13.55 -2.37 -5.83
N ARG A 77 -14.75 -2.05 -6.34
CA ARG A 77 -14.97 -0.96 -7.30
C ARG A 77 -14.48 0.41 -6.82
N ALA A 78 -14.72 0.76 -5.55
CA ALA A 78 -14.34 2.05 -4.98
C ALA A 78 -12.82 2.19 -4.74
N TYR A 79 -12.04 1.13 -4.94
CA TYR A 79 -10.61 1.04 -4.69
C TYR A 79 -9.80 1.06 -5.98
N TRP A 80 -10.41 1.46 -7.09
CA TRP A 80 -9.77 1.62 -8.38
C TRP A 80 -10.24 2.93 -9.01
N PRO A 81 -9.36 3.66 -9.72
CA PRO A 81 -9.80 4.75 -10.58
C PRO A 81 -10.75 4.25 -11.68
N ALA A 82 -11.52 5.17 -12.26
CA ALA A 82 -12.33 4.86 -13.43
C ALA A 82 -11.45 4.30 -14.55
N GLN A 83 -11.98 3.35 -15.34
CA GLN A 83 -11.16 2.63 -16.31
C GLN A 83 -10.52 3.55 -17.36
N ASP A 84 -11.17 4.66 -17.72
CA ASP A 84 -10.70 5.66 -18.69
C ASP A 84 -9.87 6.79 -18.07
N ALA A 85 -9.72 6.80 -16.74
CA ALA A 85 -8.93 7.80 -16.04
C ALA A 85 -7.46 7.76 -16.47
N ARG A 86 -6.82 8.92 -16.40
CA ARG A 86 -5.41 9.13 -16.73
C ARG A 86 -4.80 10.08 -15.73
N ALA A 87 -3.50 9.93 -15.52
CA ALA A 87 -2.70 10.76 -14.63
C ALA A 87 -1.57 11.46 -15.38
N ALA A 88 -1.22 12.65 -14.92
CA ALA A 88 0.05 13.28 -15.23
C ALA A 88 1.10 12.95 -14.15
N GLN A 89 2.34 13.36 -14.35
CA GLN A 89 3.42 13.17 -13.37
C GLN A 89 3.05 13.69 -11.97
N HIS A 90 2.36 14.82 -11.88
CA HIS A 90 1.96 15.39 -10.58
C HIS A 90 0.93 14.53 -9.83
N ASP A 91 0.02 13.87 -10.55
CA ASP A 91 -0.96 12.95 -9.95
C ASP A 91 -0.24 11.73 -9.39
N TRP A 92 0.70 11.16 -10.17
CA TRP A 92 1.57 10.07 -9.74
C TRP A 92 2.34 10.42 -8.47
N ASP A 93 3.03 11.57 -8.45
CA ASP A 93 3.81 12.02 -7.29
C ASP A 93 2.91 12.22 -6.06
N THR A 94 1.70 12.74 -6.27
CA THR A 94 0.68 12.89 -5.21
C THR A 94 0.23 11.54 -4.66
N SER A 95 0.03 10.56 -5.53
CA SER A 95 -0.33 9.19 -5.13
C SER A 95 0.77 8.58 -4.25
N LEU A 96 2.03 8.67 -4.69
CA LEU A 96 3.17 8.13 -3.94
C LEU A 96 3.34 8.81 -2.58
N ALA A 97 3.28 10.14 -2.55
CA ALA A 97 3.41 10.90 -1.31
C ALA A 97 2.28 10.58 -0.32
N SER A 98 1.06 10.38 -0.83
CA SER A 98 -0.10 10.07 0.02
C SER A 98 -0.04 8.65 0.56
N PHE A 99 0.32 7.66 -0.27
CA PHE A 99 0.59 6.30 0.18
C PHE A 99 1.65 6.28 1.29
N GLY A 100 2.76 7.02 1.12
CA GLY A 100 3.82 7.10 2.12
C GLY A 100 3.35 7.73 3.44
N ARG A 101 2.54 8.79 3.39
CA ARG A 101 1.97 9.41 4.60
C ARG A 101 1.05 8.45 5.36
N ASP A 102 0.17 7.76 4.64
CA ASP A 102 -0.79 6.83 5.25
C ASP A 102 -0.05 5.61 5.84
N LEU A 103 1.01 5.13 5.18
CA LEU A 103 1.83 4.03 5.69
C LEU A 103 2.53 4.42 7.00
N GLU A 104 3.10 5.62 7.08
CA GLU A 104 3.73 6.09 8.33
C GLU A 104 2.70 6.34 9.44
N ALA A 105 1.46 6.70 9.12
CA ALA A 105 0.38 6.77 10.10
C ALA A 105 0.05 5.38 10.67
N ILE A 106 -0.02 4.34 9.83
CA ILE A 106 -0.24 2.95 10.27
C ILE A 106 0.96 2.46 11.11
N VAL A 107 2.19 2.76 10.69
CA VAL A 107 3.40 2.45 11.47
C VAL A 107 3.37 3.15 12.84
N ALA A 108 2.89 4.39 12.90
CA ALA A 108 2.75 5.12 14.16
C ALA A 108 1.75 4.46 15.12
N ILE A 109 0.63 3.93 14.61
CA ILE A 109 -0.32 3.13 15.40
C ILE A 109 0.36 1.90 16.01
N VAL A 110 1.20 1.21 15.22
CA VAL A 110 1.97 0.05 15.71
C VAL A 110 3.04 0.44 16.73
N ALA A 111 3.68 1.59 16.54
CA ALA A 111 4.73 2.09 17.42
C ALA A 111 4.18 2.59 18.77
N ASP A 112 2.94 3.06 18.80
CA ASP A 112 2.31 3.60 19.99
C ASP A 112 2.02 2.51 21.03
N THR A 113 2.70 2.59 22.18
CA THR A 113 2.56 1.63 23.28
C THR A 113 1.19 1.66 23.94
N ASP A 114 0.41 2.74 23.75
CA ASP A 114 -0.94 2.86 24.28
C ASP A 114 -1.99 2.17 23.38
N THR A 115 -1.63 1.85 22.13
CA THR A 115 -2.49 1.04 21.25
C THR A 115 -2.38 -0.44 21.63
N ASP A 116 -3.48 -1.04 22.07
CA ASP A 116 -3.56 -2.50 22.21
C ASP A 116 -3.72 -3.16 20.83
N LEU A 117 -2.64 -3.74 20.30
CA LEU A 117 -2.66 -4.40 18.99
C LEU A 117 -3.62 -5.59 18.93
N PHE A 118 -3.92 -6.22 20.07
CA PHE A 118 -4.90 -7.31 20.15
C PHE A 118 -6.32 -6.81 20.45
N GLY A 119 -6.47 -5.51 20.75
CA GLY A 119 -7.74 -4.84 20.87
C GLY A 119 -8.39 -4.63 19.51
N THR A 120 -9.71 -4.50 19.53
CA THR A 120 -10.51 -4.30 18.32
C THR A 120 -10.45 -2.86 17.84
N VAL A 121 -10.65 -2.66 16.54
CA VAL A 121 -10.77 -1.31 15.96
C VAL A 121 -12.07 -0.64 16.44
N PRO A 122 -12.16 0.70 16.47
CA PRO A 122 -13.29 1.40 17.10
C PRO A 122 -14.66 1.13 16.45
N SER A 123 -14.68 0.75 15.18
CA SER A 123 -15.90 0.54 14.38
C SER A 123 -16.38 -0.92 14.33
N ASN A 124 -15.66 -1.86 14.95
CA ASN A 124 -15.94 -3.29 14.82
C ASN A 124 -15.52 -4.07 16.08
N ASP A 125 -16.37 -4.98 16.56
CA ASP A 125 -16.14 -5.72 17.82
C ASP A 125 -15.33 -7.04 17.64
N GLU A 126 -14.86 -7.35 16.43
CA GLU A 126 -14.16 -8.60 16.12
C GLU A 126 -12.76 -8.38 15.52
N HIS A 127 -12.59 -7.34 14.71
CA HIS A 127 -11.36 -7.10 13.96
C HIS A 127 -10.36 -6.29 14.79
N THR A 128 -9.15 -6.83 14.96
CA THR A 128 -8.10 -6.22 15.78
C THR A 128 -7.18 -5.30 14.98
N PHE A 129 -6.52 -4.36 15.65
CA PHE A 129 -5.47 -3.53 15.02
C PHE A 129 -4.39 -4.40 14.35
N LEU A 130 -3.95 -5.47 15.02
CA LEU A 130 -2.95 -6.39 14.46
C LEU A 130 -3.45 -7.05 13.16
N ARG A 131 -4.74 -7.45 13.11
CA ARG A 131 -5.33 -8.04 11.89
C ARG A 131 -5.24 -7.06 10.72
N GLU A 132 -5.68 -5.82 10.92
CA GLU A 132 -5.71 -4.82 9.84
C GLU A 132 -4.31 -4.44 9.37
N VAL A 133 -3.37 -4.29 10.30
CA VAL A 133 -1.96 -4.03 9.96
C VAL A 133 -1.36 -5.17 9.13
N LEU A 134 -1.63 -6.42 9.48
CA LEU A 134 -1.16 -7.56 8.71
C LEU A 134 -1.79 -7.63 7.32
N ILE A 135 -3.05 -7.23 7.18
CA ILE A 135 -3.73 -7.13 5.88
C ILE A 135 -3.08 -6.06 5.01
N VAL A 136 -2.75 -4.89 5.56
CA VAL A 136 -2.03 -3.84 4.83
C VAL A 136 -0.70 -4.36 4.32
N ALA A 137 0.07 -5.04 5.18
CA ALA A 137 1.35 -5.60 4.79
C ALA A 137 1.23 -6.67 3.67
N ASP A 138 0.30 -7.62 3.81
CA ASP A 138 0.08 -8.70 2.84
C ASP A 138 -0.40 -8.16 1.48
N HIS A 139 -1.42 -7.28 1.50
CA HIS A 139 -1.95 -6.62 0.30
C HIS A 139 -0.88 -5.80 -0.42
N ASN A 140 -0.12 -4.99 0.33
CA ASN A 140 0.96 -4.20 -0.24
C ASN A 140 2.04 -5.09 -0.85
N ALA A 141 2.50 -6.14 -0.16
CA ALA A 141 3.52 -7.05 -0.67
C ALA A 141 3.06 -7.74 -1.98
N TYR A 142 1.81 -8.17 -2.06
CA TYR A 142 1.23 -8.78 -3.26
C TYR A 142 1.29 -7.83 -4.47
N HIS A 143 0.77 -6.61 -4.31
CA HIS A 143 0.70 -5.64 -5.41
C HIS A 143 2.04 -4.96 -5.73
N ILE A 144 2.96 -4.90 -4.78
CA ILE A 144 4.35 -4.49 -5.05
C ILE A 144 5.05 -5.53 -5.95
N GLY A 145 4.86 -6.82 -5.68
CA GLY A 145 5.35 -7.89 -6.56
C GLY A 145 4.73 -7.82 -7.96
N GLU A 146 3.43 -7.59 -8.04
CA GLU A 146 2.71 -7.35 -9.29
C GLU A 146 3.30 -6.17 -10.06
N LEU A 147 3.49 -5.01 -9.42
CA LEU A 147 4.12 -3.84 -10.00
C LEU A 147 5.51 -4.16 -10.56
N GLY A 148 6.34 -4.87 -9.79
CA GLY A 148 7.69 -5.23 -10.19
C GLY A 148 7.73 -6.08 -11.46
N ILE A 149 6.87 -7.10 -11.55
CA ILE A 149 6.75 -7.96 -12.75
C ILE A 149 6.20 -7.17 -13.94
N LEU A 150 5.20 -6.31 -13.75
CA LEU A 150 4.66 -5.48 -14.83
C LEU A 150 5.71 -4.51 -15.36
N ARG A 151 6.53 -3.91 -14.49
CA ARG A 151 7.67 -3.09 -14.92
C ARG A 151 8.66 -3.91 -15.75
N GLN A 152 8.92 -5.17 -15.38
CA GLN A 152 9.81 -6.05 -16.14
C GLN A 152 9.25 -6.37 -17.53
N VAL A 153 7.96 -6.66 -17.64
CA VAL A 153 7.27 -6.94 -18.92
C VAL A 153 7.32 -5.74 -19.86
N GLU A 154 7.11 -4.55 -19.32
CA GLU A 154 7.08 -3.29 -20.09
C GLU A 154 8.47 -2.69 -20.35
N GLY A 155 9.53 -3.25 -19.76
CA GLY A 155 10.85 -2.62 -19.78
C GLY A 155 10.86 -1.25 -19.07
N ALA A 156 9.95 -1.04 -18.12
CA ALA A 156 9.77 0.21 -17.38
C ALA A 156 10.69 0.33 -16.14
N TRP A 157 11.75 -0.47 -16.10
CA TRP A 157 12.86 -0.28 -15.17
C TRP A 157 13.85 0.73 -15.74
N GLY A 158 14.36 1.64 -14.90
CA GLY A 158 15.33 2.64 -15.35
C GLY A 158 16.60 1.98 -15.94
N PRO A 159 17.41 2.73 -16.73
CA PRO A 159 18.52 2.19 -17.52
C PRO A 159 19.65 1.51 -16.72
N ARG A 160 19.60 1.56 -15.39
CA ARG A 160 20.58 0.94 -14.48
C ARG A 160 20.06 -0.30 -13.76
N HIS A 161 18.83 -0.73 -14.01
CA HIS A 161 18.27 -1.92 -13.38
C HIS A 161 18.74 -3.18 -14.13
N THR A 162 19.75 -3.85 -13.57
CA THR A 162 20.11 -5.22 -13.99
C THR A 162 19.24 -6.19 -13.22
N GLY A 163 18.42 -6.96 -13.94
CA GLY A 163 17.50 -7.94 -13.37
C GLY A 163 18.16 -9.09 -12.62
#